data_AF-A0AAE1W5C4-F1
#
_entry.id   AF-A0AAE1W5C4-F1
#
_cell.length_a   1.000
_cell.length_b   1.000
_cell.length_c   1.000
_cell.angle_alpha   90.00
_cell.angle_beta   90.00
_cell.angle_gamma   90.00
#
_symmetry.space_group_name_H-M   'P 1'
#
loop_
_entity.id
_entity.type
_entity.pdbx_description
1 polymer ?
#
loop_
_entity_poly.entity_id
_entity_poly.type
_entity_poly.pdbx_seq_one_letter_code
_entity_poly.pdbx_strand_id
1 'polypeptide(L)'
;MKEVGFRVVVVRTQELSDLDKISKVVNSCSVLVGAHGAGLTNELFLPTGAVMVQVEPLGLEWASATYFGGPTEAMGLHYLRYKIMPEESSLVEFYGRNHPVIVDPASVFAQGYRAARAVYVDQQDVRVDVEKLRETIVLALQLVGNSCPAGDESSV
;
A
#
# COMPACT_ATOMS: atom_id res chain seq x y z
N MET A 1 4.87 -2.71 13.56
CA MET A 1 4.76 -1.22 13.51
C MET A 1 5.09 -0.56 14.84
N LYS A 2 4.35 -0.80 15.93
CA LYS A 2 4.69 -0.24 17.26
C LYS A 2 6.09 -0.62 17.73
N GLU A 3 6.46 -1.89 17.53
CA GLU A 3 7.80 -2.41 17.84
C GLU A 3 8.93 -1.78 17.00
N VAL A 4 8.60 -1.16 15.87
CA VAL A 4 9.56 -0.43 15.03
C VAL A 4 9.69 1.03 15.48
N GLY A 5 8.85 1.49 16.41
CA GLY A 5 8.88 2.85 16.98
C GLY A 5 7.75 3.77 16.53
N PHE A 6 6.80 3.28 15.72
CA PHE A 6 5.67 4.09 15.27
C PHE A 6 4.56 4.18 16.31
N ARG A 7 4.00 5.38 16.45
CA ARG A 7 2.64 5.56 16.98
C ARG A 7 1.65 5.13 15.89
N VAL A 8 0.75 4.21 16.23
CA VAL A 8 -0.18 3.62 15.25
C VAL A 8 -1.59 4.13 15.49
N VAL A 9 -2.20 4.66 14.43
CA VAL A 9 -3.63 4.95 14.33
C VAL A 9 -4.23 3.94 13.36
N VAL A 10 -5.34 3.33 13.73
CA VAL A 10 -6.07 2.38 12.88
C VAL A 10 -7.36 3.04 12.44
N VAL A 11 -7.59 3.08 11.13
CA VAL A 11 -8.83 3.58 10.52
C VAL A 11 -9.58 2.39 9.94
N ARG A 12 -10.85 2.24 10.32
CA ARG A 12 -11.73 1.21 9.75
C ARG A 12 -12.53 1.74 8.57
N THR A 13 -13.06 0.85 7.73
CA THR A 13 -13.84 1.21 6.54
C THR A 13 -15.01 2.14 6.85
N GLN A 14 -15.69 1.97 7.98
CA GLN A 14 -16.80 2.83 8.39
C GLN A 14 -16.37 4.28 8.70
N GLU A 15 -15.10 4.50 9.01
CA GLU A 15 -14.55 5.82 9.33
C GLU A 15 -14.04 6.55 8.08
N LEU A 16 -13.83 5.83 6.97
CA LEU A 16 -13.38 6.42 5.71
C LEU A 16 -14.44 7.29 5.03
N SER A 17 -15.72 7.18 5.42
CA SER A 17 -16.80 8.01 4.87
C SER A 17 -16.85 9.43 5.46
N ASP A 18 -16.17 9.69 6.58
CA ASP A 18 -16.08 11.01 7.19
C ASP A 18 -14.81 11.72 6.71
N LEU A 19 -14.97 12.56 5.68
CA LEU A 19 -13.85 13.24 5.03
C LEU A 19 -13.11 14.21 5.96
N ASP A 20 -13.84 14.92 6.82
CA ASP A 20 -13.24 15.89 7.75
C ASP A 20 -12.40 15.16 8.80
N LYS A 21 -12.90 14.03 9.31
CA LYS A 21 -12.14 13.20 10.25
C LYS A 21 -10.92 12.56 9.59
N ILE A 22 -11.09 11.93 8.42
CA ILE A 22 -10.00 11.15 7.81
C ILE A 22 -8.87 12.06 7.31
N SER A 23 -9.20 13.21 6.74
CA SER A 23 -8.20 14.17 6.27
C SER A 23 -7.30 14.65 7.41
N LYS A 24 -7.88 15.02 8.57
CA LYS A 24 -7.12 15.41 9.76
C LYS A 24 -6.24 14.29 10.31
N VAL A 25 -6.77 13.06 10.34
CA VAL A 25 -6.01 11.89 10.81
C VAL A 25 -4.84 11.62 9.89
N VAL A 26 -5.07 11.49 8.58
CA VAL A 26 -4.02 11.16 7.61
C VAL A 26 -2.99 12.27 7.50
N ASN A 27 -3.40 13.55 7.55
CA ASN A 27 -2.48 14.68 7.54
C ASN A 27 -1.55 14.73 8.77
N SER A 28 -1.93 14.08 9.88
CA SER A 28 -1.07 13.92 11.06
C SER A 28 -0.10 12.73 10.98
N CYS A 29 -0.16 11.94 9.92
CA CYS A 29 0.66 10.73 9.77
C CYS A 29 1.83 10.94 8.81
N SER A 30 3.00 10.42 9.18
CA SER A 30 4.17 10.38 8.31
C SER A 30 4.22 9.13 7.42
N VAL A 31 3.40 8.12 7.74
CA VAL A 31 3.29 6.87 6.99
C VAL A 31 1.83 6.45 6.92
N LEU A 32 1.31 6.18 5.72
CA LEU A 32 0.04 5.49 5.51
C LEU A 32 0.31 4.07 5.04
N VAL A 33 -0.39 3.10 5.61
CA VAL A 33 -0.27 1.69 5.21
C VAL A 33 -1.66 1.17 4.88
N GLY A 34 -1.82 0.54 3.73
CA GLY A 34 -3.06 -0.14 3.40
C GLY A 34 -2.97 -1.08 2.21
N ALA A 35 -3.95 -1.98 2.11
CA ALA A 35 -4.07 -2.88 0.97
C ALA A 35 -4.65 -2.17 -0.26
N HIS A 36 -4.27 -2.63 -1.45
CA HIS A 36 -4.87 -2.15 -2.70
C HIS A 36 -6.41 -2.13 -2.59
N GLY A 37 -7.03 -0.99 -2.91
CA GLY A 37 -8.48 -0.79 -2.82
C GLY A 37 -9.04 -0.41 -1.45
N ALA A 38 -8.23 -0.39 -0.38
CA ALA A 38 -8.67 -0.06 0.99
C ALA A 38 -8.76 1.46 1.26
N GLY A 39 -9.19 2.25 0.28
CA GLY A 39 -9.28 3.71 0.41
C GLY A 39 -7.91 4.42 0.36
N LEU A 40 -6.95 3.85 -0.35
CA LEU A 40 -5.58 4.39 -0.47
C LEU A 40 -5.52 5.79 -1.11
N THR A 41 -6.55 6.22 -1.82
CA THR A 41 -6.66 7.60 -2.35
C THR A 41 -6.57 8.67 -1.27
N ASN A 42 -6.79 8.31 0.01
CA ASN A 42 -6.55 9.23 1.13
C ASN A 42 -5.07 9.62 1.29
N GLU A 43 -4.13 9.00 0.56
CA GLU A 43 -2.74 9.45 0.46
C GLU A 43 -2.62 10.93 0.07
N LEU A 44 -3.62 11.50 -0.61
CA LEU A 44 -3.67 12.92 -0.96
C LEU A 44 -3.61 13.87 0.24
N PHE A 45 -3.97 13.38 1.44
CA PHE A 45 -3.93 14.17 2.68
C PHE A 45 -2.59 14.07 3.41
N LEU A 46 -1.68 13.19 2.97
CA LEU A 46 -0.36 13.05 3.59
C LEU A 46 0.48 14.31 3.34
N PRO A 47 1.31 14.72 4.31
CA PRO A 47 2.27 15.79 4.10
C PRO A 47 3.39 15.34 3.14
N THR A 48 3.95 16.29 2.37
CA THR A 48 5.11 16.05 1.50
C THR A 48 6.25 15.38 2.27
N GLY A 49 6.92 14.40 1.64
CA GLY A 49 7.98 13.60 2.27
C GLY A 49 7.49 12.45 3.15
N ALA A 50 6.17 12.28 3.32
CA ALA A 50 5.58 11.09 3.95
C ALA A 50 5.68 9.85 3.04
N VAL A 51 5.42 8.68 3.62
CA VAL A 51 5.52 7.39 2.94
C VAL A 51 4.15 6.74 2.79
N MET A 52 3.83 6.29 1.58
CA MET A 52 2.71 5.43 1.29
C MET A 52 3.19 3.99 1.12
N VAL A 53 2.74 3.08 2.00
CA VAL A 53 3.01 1.65 1.91
C VAL A 53 1.77 0.92 1.41
N GLN A 54 1.86 0.36 0.21
CA GLN A 54 0.79 -0.43 -0.37
C GLN A 54 1.06 -1.94 -0.21
N VAL A 55 0.16 -2.66 0.46
CA VAL A 55 0.07 -4.12 0.34
C VAL A 55 -0.56 -4.43 -1.02
N GLU A 56 0.25 -5.01 -1.91
CA GLU A 56 -0.08 -5.26 -3.30
C GLU A 56 -0.45 -6.73 -3.52
N PRO A 57 -1.72 -7.03 -3.84
CA PRO A 57 -2.17 -8.38 -4.17
C PRO A 57 -1.60 -8.88 -5.50
N LEU A 58 -1.66 -10.20 -5.73
CA LEU A 58 -1.23 -10.81 -6.98
C LEU A 58 -2.03 -10.25 -8.17
N GLY A 59 -1.36 -10.09 -9.31
CA GLY A 59 -1.98 -9.68 -10.58
C GLY A 59 -2.37 -8.20 -10.65
N LEU A 60 -2.12 -7.41 -9.61
CA LEU A 60 -2.49 -5.99 -9.57
C LEU A 60 -1.30 -5.04 -9.71
N GLU A 61 -0.13 -5.51 -10.15
CA GLU A 61 1.11 -4.73 -10.20
C GLU A 61 0.97 -3.45 -11.05
N TRP A 62 0.38 -3.57 -12.24
CA TRP A 62 0.16 -2.41 -13.11
C TRP A 62 -0.85 -1.44 -12.50
N ALA A 63 -1.92 -1.95 -11.90
CA ALA A 63 -2.95 -1.13 -11.27
C ALA A 63 -2.40 -0.38 -10.05
N SER A 64 -1.61 -1.04 -9.21
CA SER A 64 -0.94 -0.42 -8.06
C SER A 64 0.00 0.71 -8.49
N ALA A 65 0.86 0.47 -9.48
CA ALA A 65 1.79 1.47 -9.98
C ALA A 65 1.05 2.66 -10.63
N THR A 66 0.01 2.40 -11.41
CA THR A 66 -0.72 3.44 -12.16
C THR A 66 -1.63 4.27 -11.26
N TYR A 67 -2.33 3.63 -10.31
CA TYR A 67 -3.34 4.31 -9.49
C TYR A 67 -2.78 4.94 -8.22
N PHE A 68 -1.67 4.44 -7.68
CA PHE A 68 -1.11 4.92 -6.41
C PHE A 68 0.36 5.29 -6.54
N GLY A 69 1.18 4.44 -7.16
CA GLY A 69 2.63 4.70 -7.25
C GLY A 69 2.98 6.03 -7.93
N GLY A 70 2.58 6.19 -9.20
CA GLY A 70 2.82 7.42 -9.95
C GLY A 70 2.23 8.68 -9.29
N PRO A 71 0.95 8.65 -8.86
CA PRO A 71 0.35 9.76 -8.10
C PRO A 71 1.10 10.10 -6.80
N THR A 72 1.44 9.10 -5.98
CA THR A 72 2.20 9.25 -4.73
C THR A 72 3.52 10.00 -4.99
N GLU A 73 4.30 9.55 -5.98
CA GLU A 73 5.57 10.19 -6.34
C GLU A 73 5.37 11.63 -6.85
N ALA A 74 4.35 11.86 -7.67
CA ALA A 74 4.03 13.20 -8.18
C ALA A 74 3.60 14.18 -7.08
N MET A 75 3.08 13.70 -5.95
CA MET A 75 2.75 14.50 -4.76
C MET A 75 3.97 14.76 -3.85
N GLY A 76 5.16 14.30 -4.22
CA GLY A 76 6.36 14.41 -3.40
C GLY A 76 6.35 13.48 -2.18
N LEU A 77 5.63 12.37 -2.28
CA LEU A 77 5.62 11.31 -1.27
C LEU A 77 6.55 10.17 -1.71
N HIS A 78 6.97 9.35 -0.75
CA HIS A 78 7.67 8.10 -1.05
C HIS A 78 6.68 6.95 -1.19
N TYR A 79 6.86 6.12 -2.20
CA TYR A 79 6.01 4.95 -2.43
C TYR A 79 6.77 3.65 -2.14
N LEU A 80 6.22 2.83 -1.26
CA LEU A 80 6.73 1.50 -0.93
C LEU A 80 5.69 0.43 -1.25
N ARG A 81 6.13 -0.61 -1.97
CA ARG A 81 5.29 -1.76 -2.32
C ARG A 81 5.64 -2.95 -1.46
N TYR A 82 4.70 -3.39 -0.65
CA TYR A 82 4.71 -4.72 -0.08
C TYR A 82 4.03 -5.68 -1.07
N LYS A 83 4.80 -6.17 -2.05
CA LYS A 83 4.32 -7.16 -3.00
C LYS A 83 4.20 -8.51 -2.31
N ILE A 84 3.00 -9.07 -2.27
CA ILE A 84 2.79 -10.37 -1.60
C ILE A 84 3.41 -11.52 -2.39
N MET A 85 3.81 -12.57 -1.69
CA MET A 85 4.15 -13.86 -2.29
C MET A 85 2.87 -14.67 -2.57
N PRO A 86 2.91 -15.66 -3.48
CA PRO A 86 1.78 -16.54 -3.69
C PRO A 86 1.26 -17.19 -2.40
N GLU A 87 2.15 -17.59 -1.49
CA GLU A 87 1.84 -18.20 -0.20
C GLU A 87 1.01 -17.30 0.73
N GLU A 88 1.06 -15.99 0.52
CA GLU A 88 0.30 -15.00 1.28
C GLU A 88 -1.11 -14.79 0.69
N SER A 89 -1.44 -15.41 -0.45
CA SER A 89 -2.72 -15.26 -1.15
C SER A 89 -3.58 -16.52 -1.01
N SER A 90 -4.87 -16.34 -0.72
CA SER A 90 -5.85 -17.44 -0.74
C SER A 90 -5.96 -18.12 -2.11
N LEU A 91 -5.56 -17.45 -3.20
CA LEU A 91 -5.61 -18.01 -4.55
C LEU A 91 -4.75 -19.27 -4.71
N VAL A 92 -3.67 -19.40 -3.95
CA VAL A 92 -2.84 -20.62 -3.99
C VAL A 92 -3.58 -21.83 -3.43
N GLU A 93 -4.46 -21.65 -2.45
CA GLU A 93 -5.30 -22.72 -1.91
C GLU A 93 -6.38 -23.14 -2.91
N PHE A 94 -6.95 -22.18 -3.65
CA PHE A 94 -8.00 -22.46 -4.63
C PHE A 94 -7.51 -23.07 -5.94
N TYR A 95 -6.37 -22.59 -6.44
CA TYR A 95 -5.89 -22.91 -7.78
C TYR A 95 -4.62 -23.77 -7.80
N GLY A 96 -3.84 -23.75 -6.72
CA GLY A 96 -2.51 -24.34 -6.67
C GLY A 96 -1.42 -23.41 -7.23
N ARG A 97 -0.19 -23.57 -6.72
CA ARG A 97 0.96 -22.68 -7.00
C ARG A 97 1.29 -22.51 -8.48
N ASN A 98 1.12 -23.57 -9.27
CA ASN A 98 1.54 -23.59 -10.69
C ASN A 98 0.40 -23.23 -11.66
N HIS A 99 -0.78 -22.86 -11.15
CA HIS A 99 -1.91 -22.49 -11.99
C HIS A 99 -1.67 -21.12 -12.68
N PRO A 100 -2.16 -20.89 -13.92
CA PRO A 100 -1.97 -19.63 -14.62
C PRO A 100 -2.41 -18.38 -13.84
N VAL A 101 -3.43 -18.49 -12.99
CA VAL A 101 -3.83 -17.41 -12.06
C VAL A 101 -2.66 -16.89 -11.20
N ILE A 102 -1.70 -17.76 -10.85
CA ILE A 102 -0.53 -17.41 -10.04
C ILE A 102 0.67 -17.08 -10.92
N VAL A 103 0.98 -17.93 -11.91
CA VAL A 103 2.25 -17.86 -12.66
C VAL A 103 2.16 -17.07 -13.98
N ASP A 104 0.95 -16.88 -14.51
CA ASP A 104 0.69 -16.13 -15.73
C ASP A 104 -0.59 -15.26 -15.61
N PRO A 105 -0.59 -14.21 -14.75
CA PRO A 105 -1.74 -13.33 -14.62
C PRO A 105 -2.18 -12.69 -15.94
N ALA A 106 -1.25 -12.46 -16.87
CA ALA A 106 -1.56 -11.86 -18.17
C ALA A 106 -2.57 -12.70 -18.96
N SER A 107 -2.50 -14.03 -18.88
CA SER A 107 -3.50 -14.93 -19.48
C SER A 107 -4.91 -14.75 -18.92
N VAL A 108 -5.04 -14.37 -17.65
CA VAL A 108 -6.34 -14.08 -17.01
C VAL A 108 -6.85 -12.72 -17.47
N PHE A 109 -5.98 -11.70 -17.54
CA PHE A 109 -6.33 -10.39 -18.09
C PHE A 109 -6.72 -10.44 -19.58
N ALA A 110 -6.13 -11.35 -20.36
CA ALA A 110 -6.49 -11.57 -21.77
C ALA A 110 -7.94 -12.07 -21.94
N GLN A 111 -8.54 -12.67 -20.91
CA GLN A 111 -9.95 -13.07 -20.88
C GLN A 111 -10.89 -11.88 -20.58
N GLY A 112 -10.34 -10.70 -20.32
CA GLY A 112 -11.06 -9.45 -20.11
C GLY A 112 -11.14 -9.02 -18.65
N TYR A 113 -11.43 -7.74 -18.45
CA TYR A 113 -11.44 -7.09 -17.14
C TYR A 113 -12.31 -7.81 -16.10
N ARG A 114 -13.51 -8.29 -16.49
CA ARG A 114 -14.42 -8.95 -15.54
C ARG A 114 -13.84 -10.25 -14.98
N ALA A 115 -13.11 -11.02 -15.79
CA ALA A 115 -12.47 -12.25 -15.34
C ALA A 115 -11.32 -11.93 -14.37
N ALA A 116 -10.46 -10.99 -14.73
CA ALA A 116 -9.35 -10.58 -13.87
C ALA A 116 -9.82 -9.97 -12.54
N ARG A 117 -10.86 -9.14 -12.56
CA ARG A 117 -11.45 -8.56 -11.34
C ARG A 117 -11.99 -9.65 -10.42
N ALA A 118 -12.77 -10.59 -10.96
CA ALA A 118 -13.36 -11.66 -10.16
C ALA A 118 -12.29 -12.44 -9.39
N VAL A 119 -11.14 -12.69 -10.02
CA VAL A 119 -10.03 -13.44 -9.42
C VAL A 119 -9.19 -12.58 -8.48
N TYR A 120 -8.62 -11.47 -8.96
CA TYR A 120 -7.58 -10.74 -8.23
C TYR A 120 -8.11 -9.69 -7.26
N VAL A 121 -9.35 -9.23 -7.44
CA VAL A 121 -9.96 -8.19 -6.60
C VAL A 121 -11.04 -8.77 -5.70
N ASP A 122 -11.96 -9.57 -6.26
CA ASP A 122 -13.16 -9.99 -5.52
C ASP A 122 -12.95 -11.30 -4.72
N GLN A 123 -12.06 -12.21 -5.16
CA GLN A 123 -11.86 -13.54 -4.55
C GLN A 123 -10.58 -13.66 -3.70
N GLN A 124 -9.64 -12.73 -3.84
CA GLN A 124 -8.32 -12.83 -3.24
C GLN A 124 -8.30 -12.23 -1.82
N ASP A 125 -8.03 -13.09 -0.84
CA ASP A 125 -7.71 -12.68 0.53
C ASP A 125 -6.19 -12.73 0.73
N VAL A 126 -5.67 -11.78 1.51
CA VAL A 126 -4.25 -11.65 1.80
C VAL A 126 -3.96 -11.96 3.27
N ARG A 127 -3.03 -12.88 3.51
CA ARG A 127 -2.45 -13.22 4.80
C ARG A 127 -1.02 -12.70 4.84
N VAL A 128 -0.87 -11.49 5.35
CA VAL A 128 0.41 -10.76 5.38
C VAL A 128 1.45 -11.51 6.21
N ASP A 129 2.63 -11.72 5.63
CA ASP A 129 3.84 -12.12 6.36
C ASP A 129 4.36 -10.93 7.20
N VAL A 130 4.24 -11.07 8.52
CA VAL A 130 4.58 -10.01 9.48
C VAL A 130 6.07 -9.69 9.49
N GLU A 131 6.94 -10.69 9.31
CA GLU A 131 8.40 -10.48 9.33
C GLU A 131 8.83 -9.70 8.07
N LYS A 132 8.33 -10.11 6.91
CA LYS A 132 8.57 -9.38 5.66
C LYS A 132 7.96 -7.98 5.69
N LEU A 133 6.75 -7.83 6.26
CA LEU A 133 6.13 -6.51 6.38
C LEU A 133 6.98 -5.62 7.30
N ARG A 134 7.54 -6.18 8.37
CA ARG A 134 8.42 -5.46 9.29
C ARG A 134 9.60 -4.83 8.55
N GLU A 135 10.21 -5.52 7.60
CA GLU A 135 11.29 -4.98 6.75
C GLU A 135 10.84 -3.73 5.97
N THR A 136 9.64 -3.80 5.36
CA THR A 136 9.05 -2.66 4.64
C THR A 136 8.78 -1.47 5.58
N ILE A 137 8.30 -1.74 6.80
CA ILE A 137 8.02 -0.71 7.79
C ILE A 137 9.31 -0.08 8.34
N VAL A 138 10.40 -0.84 8.48
CA VAL A 138 11.72 -0.29 8.84
C VAL A 138 12.23 0.63 7.74
N LEU A 139 12.07 0.25 6.47
CA LEU A 139 12.42 1.12 5.35
C LEU A 139 11.60 2.41 5.34
N ALA A 140 10.28 2.32 5.62
CA ALA A 140 9.43 3.50 5.76
C ALA A 140 9.93 4.45 6.86
N LEU A 141 10.40 3.91 8.00
CA LEU A 141 10.98 4.70 9.09
C LEU A 141 12.24 5.45 8.66
N GLN A 142 13.11 4.81 7.88
CA GLN A 142 14.33 5.44 7.39
C GLN A 142 14.03 6.58 6.42
N LEU A 143 13.03 6.42 5.56
CA LEU A 143 12.60 7.46 4.63
C LEU A 143 12.09 8.69 5.38
N VAL A 144 11.15 8.52 6.32
CA VAL A 144 10.63 9.67 7.09
C VAL A 144 11.68 10.33 7.98
N GLY A 145 12.68 9.58 8.47
CA GLY A 145 13.79 10.12 9.25
C GLY A 145 14.75 10.99 8.44
N ASN A 146 14.86 10.73 7.13
CA ASN A 146 15.69 11.49 6.20
C ASN A 146 14.96 12.69 5.59
N SER A 147 13.62 12.73 5.68
CA SER A 147 12.77 13.82 5.15
C SER A 147 12.71 15.07 6.03
N CYS A 148 13.49 15.14 7.13
CA CYS A 148 13.57 16.36 7.94
C CYS A 148 14.30 17.45 7.14
N PRO A 149 13.69 18.63 6.86
CA PRO A 149 14.45 19.73 6.28
C PRO A 149 15.55 20.11 7.27
N ALA A 150 16.78 20.24 6.79
CA ALA A 150 17.79 21.00 7.49
C ALA A 150 17.14 22.34 7.87
N GLY A 151 17.10 22.67 9.16
CA GLY A 151 16.64 23.98 9.59
C GLY A 151 17.40 25.03 8.82
N ASP A 152 16.69 26.04 8.32
CA ASP A 152 17.29 27.25 7.78
C ASP A 152 18.16 27.89 8.88
N GLU A 153 19.44 27.53 8.90
CA GLU A 153 20.51 28.36 9.44
C GLU A 153 20.94 29.34 8.35
N SER A 154 20.09 30.32 8.07
CA SER A 154 20.46 31.65 7.57
C SER A 154 19.23 32.54 7.78
N SER A 155 19.25 33.64 8.52
CA SER A 155 20.30 34.62 8.75
C SER A 155 19.96 35.48 9.98
N VAL A 156 21.03 35.88 10.67
CA VAL A 156 21.24 37.00 11.62
C VAL A 156 20.10 38.01 11.77
#